data_AF-A0A2D6KE60-F1
#
_entry.id   AF-A0A2D6KE60-F1
#
_cell.length_a   1.000
_cell.length_b   1.000
_cell.length_c   1.000
_cell.angle_alpha   90.00
_cell.angle_beta   90.00
_cell.angle_gamma   90.00
#
_symmetry.space_group_name_H-M   'P 1'
#
loop_
_entity.id
_entity.type
_entity.pdbx_description
1 polymer ?
#
loop_
_entity_poly.entity_id
_entity_poly.type
_entity_poly.pdbx_seq_one_letter_code
_entity_poly.pdbx_strand_id
1 'polypeptide(L)'
;MESKTIKISKDNYIWLLRKAAELQKEYHKPVSFDYVIENLKNNKMKKKKSIMEFAGIWGDMTDEEAEKLKKDIRKGWGKWEIPSL
;
A
#
# COMPACT_ATOMS: atom_id res chain seq x y z
N MET A 1 -21.07 -5.34 -19.07
CA MET A 1 -19.82 -4.56 -18.99
C MET A 1 -19.62 -3.87 -20.33
N GLU A 2 -19.49 -2.56 -20.36
CA GLU A 2 -19.10 -1.86 -21.58
C GLU A 2 -17.66 -2.23 -21.94
N SER A 3 -17.45 -2.76 -23.15
CA SER A 3 -16.11 -3.04 -23.66
C SER A 3 -15.56 -1.79 -24.33
N LYS A 4 -14.36 -1.37 -23.91
CA LYS A 4 -13.61 -0.30 -24.56
C LYS A 4 -12.36 -0.88 -25.19
N THR A 5 -12.15 -0.59 -26.47
CA THR A 5 -10.92 -0.97 -27.16
C THR A 5 -9.85 0.07 -26.88
N ILE A 6 -8.69 -0.37 -26.40
CA ILE A 6 -7.53 0.49 -26.15
C ILE A 6 -6.41 0.04 -27.07
N LYS A 7 -5.80 0.98 -27.79
CA LYS A 7 -4.58 0.73 -28.55
C LYS A 7 -3.38 0.84 -27.61
N ILE A 8 -2.52 -0.16 -27.64
CA ILE A 8 -1.30 -0.21 -26.82
C ILE A 8 -0.10 -0.48 -27.73
N SER A 9 1.07 0.06 -27.36
CA SER A 9 2.32 -0.26 -28.04
C SER A 9 2.68 -1.74 -27.82
N LYS A 10 3.50 -2.29 -28.74
CA LYS A 10 3.99 -3.67 -28.64
C LYS A 10 4.72 -3.92 -27.33
N ASP A 11 5.54 -2.96 -26.90
CA ASP A 11 6.31 -3.06 -25.66
C ASP A 11 5.40 -3.12 -24.43
N ASN A 12 4.34 -2.31 -24.41
CA ASN A 12 3.35 -2.33 -23.32
C ASN A 12 2.54 -3.63 -23.30
N TYR A 13 2.24 -4.20 -24.47
CA TYR A 13 1.58 -5.50 -24.55
C TYR A 13 2.45 -6.64 -23.99
N ILE A 14 3.73 -6.68 -24.37
CA ILE A 14 4.70 -7.66 -23.85
C ILE A 14 4.86 -7.50 -22.33
N TRP A 15 4.91 -6.25 -21.85
CA TRP A 15 4.95 -5.96 -20.42
C TRP A 15 3.72 -6.47 -19.68
N LEU A 16 2.51 -6.26 -20.22
CA LEU A 16 1.26 -6.79 -19.64
C LEU A 16 1.25 -8.32 -19.59
N LEU A 17 1.75 -8.99 -20.64
CA LEU A 17 1.89 -10.44 -20.66
C LEU A 17 2.83 -10.95 -19.56
N ARG A 18 3.97 -10.28 -19.36
CA ARG A 18 4.89 -10.61 -18.26
C ARG A 18 4.20 -10.49 -16.90
N LYS A 19 3.42 -9.42 -16.69
CA LYS A 19 2.65 -9.23 -15.45
C LYS A 19 1.55 -10.28 -15.27
N ALA A 20 0.88 -10.69 -16.34
CA ALA A 20 -0.06 -11.80 -16.30
C ALA A 20 0.63 -13.11 -15.88
N ALA A 21 1.81 -13.41 -16.42
CA ALA A 21 2.56 -14.62 -16.08
C ALA A 21 3.06 -14.64 -14.63
N GLU A 22 3.52 -13.49 -14.09
CA GLU A 22 3.88 -13.35 -12.68
C GLU A 22 2.68 -13.64 -11.77
N LEU A 23 1.54 -13.02 -12.05
CA LEU A 23 0.31 -13.23 -11.28
C LEU A 23 -0.23 -14.66 -11.41
N GLN A 24 -0.10 -15.28 -12.57
CA GLN A 24 -0.52 -16.67 -12.76
C GLN A 24 0.30 -17.63 -11.88
N LYS A 25 1.61 -17.36 -11.74
CA LYS A 25 2.49 -18.13 -10.85
C LYS A 25 2.13 -17.90 -9.39
N GLU A 26 1.86 -16.66 -8.99
CA GLU A 26 1.56 -16.30 -7.60
C GLU A 26 0.21 -16.86 -7.13
N TYR A 27 -0.83 -16.77 -7.96
CA TYR A 27 -2.19 -17.15 -7.60
C TYR A 27 -2.62 -18.53 -8.12
N HIS A 28 -1.73 -19.26 -8.82
CA HIS A 28 -1.97 -20.58 -9.40
C HIS A 28 -3.28 -20.71 -10.22
N LYS A 29 -3.71 -19.62 -10.85
CA LYS A 29 -4.97 -19.56 -11.61
C LYS A 29 -4.79 -18.80 -12.92
N PRO A 30 -5.56 -19.11 -13.98
CA PRO A 30 -5.59 -18.30 -15.19
C PRO A 30 -5.99 -16.86 -14.84
N VAL A 31 -5.28 -15.89 -15.42
CA VAL A 31 -5.50 -14.46 -15.15
C VAL A 31 -5.83 -13.70 -16.43
N SER A 32 -6.90 -12.91 -16.39
CA SER A 32 -7.28 -12.01 -17.48
C SER A 32 -6.51 -10.70 -17.41
N PHE A 33 -6.38 -9.98 -18.52
CA PHE A 33 -5.77 -8.66 -18.51
C PHE A 33 -6.51 -7.65 -17.63
N ASP A 34 -7.83 -7.80 -17.50
CA ASP A 34 -8.64 -6.97 -16.60
C ASP A 34 -8.20 -7.17 -15.14
N TYR A 35 -7.99 -8.43 -14.73
CA TYR A 35 -7.44 -8.75 -13.42
C TYR A 35 -6.02 -8.21 -13.21
N VAL A 36 -5.17 -8.26 -14.26
CA VAL A 36 -3.82 -7.68 -14.19
C VAL A 36 -3.90 -6.16 -13.96
N ILE A 37 -4.78 -5.46 -14.66
CA ILE A 37 -4.97 -4.02 -14.54
C ILE A 37 -5.54 -3.66 -13.15
N GLU A 38 -6.52 -4.43 -12.67
CA GLU A 38 -7.07 -4.26 -11.33
C GLU A 38 -6.01 -4.49 -10.25
N ASN A 39 -5.20 -5.55 -10.38
CA ASN A 39 -4.10 -5.83 -9.48
C ASN A 39 -3.07 -4.70 -9.49
N LEU A 40 -2.71 -4.14 -10.65
CA LEU A 40 -1.80 -3.00 -10.76
C LEU A 40 -2.37 -1.74 -10.10
N LYS A 41 -3.67 -1.47 -10.27
CA LYS A 41 -4.36 -0.35 -9.63
C LYS A 41 -4.36 -0.50 -8.10
N ASN A 42 -4.66 -1.71 -7.62
CA ASN A 42 -4.71 -2.01 -6.19
C ASN A 42 -3.31 -2.09 -5.56
N ASN A 43 -2.30 -2.59 -6.28
CA ASN A 43 -0.92 -2.61 -5.81
C ASN A 43 -0.28 -1.21 -5.77
N LYS A 44 -0.67 -0.30 -6.66
CA LYS A 44 -0.32 1.12 -6.52
C LYS A 44 -0.91 1.73 -5.24
N MET A 45 -2.08 1.28 -4.79
CA MET A 45 -2.64 1.66 -3.49
C MET A 45 -2.02 0.88 -2.31
N LYS A 46 -1.50 -0.34 -2.53
CA LYS A 46 -0.76 -1.14 -1.53
C LYS A 46 0.72 -0.79 -1.39
N LYS A 47 1.23 0.22 -2.11
CA LYS A 47 2.28 1.11 -1.57
C LYS A 47 1.74 1.93 -0.37
N LYS A 48 0.93 1.29 0.50
CA LYS A 48 0.80 1.70 1.89
C LYS A 48 2.20 1.50 2.45
N LYS A 49 2.88 2.64 2.62
CA LYS A 49 4.14 2.78 3.34
C LYS A 49 4.24 1.68 4.39
N SER A 50 5.20 0.78 4.21
CA SER A 50 5.44 -0.29 5.16
C SER A 50 5.60 0.35 6.54
N ILE A 51 5.05 -0.24 7.60
CA ILE A 51 5.30 0.23 8.98
C ILE A 51 6.82 0.34 9.24
N MET A 52 7.61 -0.46 8.53
CA MET A 52 9.08 -0.40 8.52
C MET A 52 9.64 0.93 8.01
N GLU A 53 8.99 1.62 7.07
CA GLU A 53 9.41 2.96 6.62
C GLU A 53 9.20 4.02 7.72
N PHE A 54 8.26 3.80 8.63
CA PHE A 54 8.08 4.65 9.81
C PHE A 54 9.03 4.29 10.96
N ALA A 55 9.66 3.11 10.93
CA ALA A 55 10.63 2.71 11.95
C ALA A 55 11.91 3.54 11.90
N GLY A 56 12.31 4.01 10.70
CA GLY A 56 13.48 4.88 10.51
C GLY A 56 13.34 6.27 11.15
N ILE A 57 12.11 6.75 11.37
CA ILE A 57 11.82 8.09 11.92
C ILE A 57 12.22 8.18 13.40
N TRP A 58 12.29 7.05 14.11
CA TRP A 58 12.73 7.02 15.51
C TRP A 58 14.25 7.11 15.65
N GLY A 59 15.02 6.80 14.59
CA GLY A 59 16.48 6.84 14.62
C GLY A 59 17.06 8.25 14.61
N ASP A 60 16.36 9.19 13.95
CA ASP A 60 16.74 10.60 13.87
C ASP A 60 16.04 11.48 14.94
N MET A 61 15.25 10.86 15.83
CA MET A 61 14.51 11.59 16.86
C MET A 61 15.45 11.97 18.00
N THR A 62 15.52 13.26 18.31
CA THR A 62 16.30 13.77 19.45
C THR A 62 15.57 13.52 20.79
N ASP A 63 16.33 13.43 21.89
CA ASP A 63 15.76 13.17 23.22
C ASP A 63 14.71 14.21 23.63
N GLU A 64 14.88 15.48 23.21
CA GLU A 64 13.91 16.56 23.44
C GLU A 64 12.58 16.36 22.71
N GLU A 65 12.62 15.81 21.49
CA GLU A 65 11.44 15.49 20.70
C GLU A 65 10.72 14.26 21.26
N ALA A 66 11.47 13.26 21.74
CA ALA A 66 10.92 12.09 22.41
C ALA A 66 10.20 12.46 23.72
N GLU A 67 10.77 13.38 24.51
CA GLU A 67 10.17 13.94 25.73
C GLU A 67 8.86 14.67 25.45
N LYS A 68 8.81 15.49 24.40
CA LYS A 68 7.59 16.21 23.98
C LYS A 68 6.51 15.22 23.51
N LEU A 69 6.89 14.25 22.68
CA LEU A 69 5.99 13.21 22.20
C LEU A 69 5.36 12.43 23.37
N LYS A 70 6.17 12.04 24.36
CA LYS A 70 5.68 11.35 25.57
C LYS A 70 4.70 12.22 26.37
N LYS A 71 4.97 13.51 26.52
CA LYS A 71 4.07 14.45 27.22
C LYS A 71 2.75 14.60 26.48
N ASP A 72 2.77 14.68 25.15
CA ASP A 72 1.56 14.84 24.34
C ASP A 72 0.72 13.57 24.30
N ILE A 73 1.36 12.39 24.19
CA ILE A 73 0.70 11.09 24.32
C ILE A 73 0.02 10.98 25.70
N ARG A 74 0.73 11.31 26.79
CA ARG A 74 0.18 11.23 28.14
C ARG A 74 -1.02 12.17 28.35
N LYS A 75 -0.98 13.38 27.76
CA LYS A 75 -2.12 14.31 27.78
C LYS A 75 -3.29 13.81 26.95
N GLY A 76 -3.03 13.22 25.78
CA GLY A 76 -4.05 12.63 24.91
C GLY A 76 -4.75 11.44 25.57
N TRP A 77 -3.98 10.51 26.14
CA TRP A 77 -4.50 9.36 26.87
C TRP A 77 -5.28 9.75 28.13
N GLY A 78 -4.88 10.81 28.82
CA GLY A 78 -5.63 11.32 29.98
C GLY A 78 -6.98 11.96 29.63
N LYS A 79 -7.14 12.43 28.37
CA LYS A 79 -8.41 12.93 27.84
C LYS A 79 -9.24 11.85 27.14
N TRP A 80 -8.70 10.65 27.04
CA TRP A 80 -9.38 9.55 26.37
C TRP A 80 -10.44 9.00 27.32
N GLU A 81 -11.64 9.56 27.24
CA GLU A 81 -12.81 8.98 27.89
C GLU A 81 -13.09 7.63 27.22
N ILE A 82 -12.87 6.56 27.96
CA ILE A 82 -13.30 5.22 27.54
C ILE A 82 -14.83 5.28 27.58
N PRO A 83 -15.54 5.11 26.46
CA PRO A 83 -16.99 4.98 26.51
C PRO A 83 -17.31 3.79 27.41
N SER A 84 -17.94 4.05 28.55
CA SER A 84 -18.41 2.99 29.45
C SER A 84 -19.38 2.10 28.67
N LEU A 85 -19.04 0.81 28.58
CA LEU A 85 -19.88 -0.26 28.04
C LEU A 85 -21.20 -0.39 28.81
#